data_AF-A0A2Y9Q0W0-F1
#
_entry.id   AF-A0A2Y9Q0W0-F1
#
_cell.length_a   1.000
_cell.length_b   1.000
_cell.length_c   1.000
_cell.angle_alpha   90.00
_cell.angle_beta   90.00
_cell.angle_gamma   90.00
#
_symmetry.space_group_name_H-M   'P 1'
#
loop_
_entity.id
_entity.type
_entity.pdbx_description
1 polymer ?
#
loop_
_entity_poly.entity_id
_entity_poly.type
_entity_poly.pdbx_seq_one_letter_code
_entity_poly.pdbx_strand_id
1 'polypeptide(L)'
;MASLGLLLRVLGLVLCGAASLGLSAPTAPTSKEPIIGILMQTCHNENMKILGKYYIAASYVKYLESAGARVVPVRLDLKDEEYEKLFKSINGILFPGGSVDLMNSGYAHVAKIFYKLAIQGFGNGDYFPTWGTCLGFEELTYLVSGESLLTLTDTVGIKMPLNFTRGPLQSRMFQNFPADLLLSLAIEPLTANFHKWSLSVKNFTMNEKLKAFFNILTTNTDGSIEFISTMEAILQLKYVLQTTAKSVTDIQENTFLSKYIDEVTVRVFRPQIAGGKWSI
;
A
#
# COMPACT_ATOMS: atom_id res chain seq x y z
N MET A 1 65.86 -11.38 1.75
CA MET A 1 65.83 -11.53 0.27
C MET A 1 64.54 -12.24 -0.10
N ALA A 2 63.48 -11.50 -0.41
CA ALA A 2 62.21 -12.08 -0.87
C ALA A 2 62.41 -12.58 -2.31
N SER A 3 61.96 -13.80 -2.61
CA SER A 3 62.17 -14.41 -3.92
C SER A 3 61.41 -13.66 -5.01
N LEU A 4 62.00 -13.59 -6.20
CA LEU A 4 61.45 -12.91 -7.39
C LEU A 4 60.02 -13.38 -7.73
N GLY A 5 59.64 -14.60 -7.32
CA GLY A 5 58.30 -15.16 -7.49
C GLY A 5 57.22 -14.54 -6.59
N LEU A 6 57.57 -13.94 -5.45
CA LEU A 6 56.62 -13.26 -4.57
C LEU A 6 56.28 -11.85 -5.08
N LEU A 7 57.25 -11.16 -5.70
CA LEU A 7 57.07 -9.83 -6.30
C LEU A 7 56.21 -9.88 -7.58
N LEU A 8 56.35 -10.94 -8.40
CA LEU A 8 55.53 -11.14 -9.60
C LEU A 8 54.06 -11.48 -9.29
N ARG A 9 53.77 -12.11 -8.14
CA ARG A 9 52.39 -12.38 -7.70
C ARG A 9 51.67 -11.13 -7.17
N VAL A 10 52.41 -10.19 -6.58
CA VAL A 10 51.84 -8.92 -6.11
C VAL A 10 51.56 -7.97 -7.29
N LEU A 11 52.39 -7.97 -8.35
CA LEU A 11 52.11 -7.15 -9.54
C LEU A 11 50.88 -7.63 -10.34
N GLY A 12 50.64 -8.95 -10.42
CA GLY A 12 49.47 -9.52 -11.09
C GLY A 12 48.14 -9.21 -10.38
N LEU A 13 48.15 -9.04 -9.06
CA LEU A 13 46.98 -8.66 -8.27
C LEU A 13 46.68 -7.15 -8.30
N VAL A 14 47.66 -6.30 -8.61
CA VAL A 14 47.46 -4.85 -8.75
C VAL A 14 46.96 -4.47 -10.15
N LEU A 15 47.28 -5.25 -11.20
CA LEU A 15 46.84 -4.98 -12.57
C LEU A 15 45.47 -5.58 -12.94
N CYS A 16 44.91 -6.51 -12.16
CA CYS A 16 43.52 -6.95 -12.29
C CYS A 16 42.51 -6.11 -11.46
N GLY A 17 43.00 -5.16 -10.65
CA GLY A 17 42.15 -4.29 -9.83
C GLY A 17 41.69 -2.99 -10.50
N ALA A 18 42.11 -2.71 -11.74
CA ALA A 18 41.85 -1.43 -12.42
C ALA A 18 40.80 -1.50 -13.55
N ALA A 19 40.16 -2.65 -13.77
CA ALA A 19 39.17 -2.85 -14.84
C ALA A 19 37.79 -3.23 -14.29
N SER A 20 37.20 -2.36 -13.47
CA SER A 20 35.75 -2.28 -13.25
C SER A 20 35.36 -1.12 -12.34
N LEU A 21 35.96 0.06 -12.53
CA LEU A 21 35.30 1.32 -12.18
C LEU A 21 34.36 1.68 -13.33
N GLY A 22 33.32 0.86 -13.51
CA GLY A 22 32.15 1.32 -14.22
C GLY A 22 31.54 2.43 -13.36
N LEU A 23 31.78 3.69 -13.73
CA LEU A 23 30.94 4.79 -13.28
C LEU A 23 29.51 4.38 -13.67
N SER A 24 28.72 3.94 -12.68
CA SER A 24 27.27 3.93 -12.86
C SER A 24 26.89 5.36 -13.19
N ALA A 25 26.49 5.59 -14.43
CA ALA A 25 25.83 6.81 -14.82
C ALA A 25 24.71 7.05 -13.79
N PRO A 26 24.54 8.27 -13.26
CA PRO A 26 23.39 8.56 -12.43
C PRO A 26 22.17 8.20 -13.26
N THR A 27 21.37 7.26 -12.76
CA THR A 27 20.06 6.96 -13.32
C THR A 27 19.35 8.30 -13.42
N ALA A 28 19.06 8.75 -14.65
CA ALA A 28 18.32 9.98 -14.85
C ALA A 28 17.06 9.91 -13.96
N PRO A 29 16.74 10.96 -13.17
CA PRO A 29 15.50 10.96 -12.43
C PRO A 29 14.39 10.87 -13.48
N THR A 30 13.72 9.72 -13.54
CA THR A 30 12.45 9.63 -14.24
C THR A 30 11.49 10.50 -13.46
N SER A 31 11.42 11.79 -13.79
CA SER A 31 10.42 12.72 -13.27
C SER A 31 9.06 12.33 -13.88
N LYS A 32 8.59 11.14 -13.54
CA LYS A 32 7.24 10.70 -13.83
C LYS A 32 6.43 11.13 -12.62
N GLU A 33 5.59 12.13 -12.80
CA GLU A 33 4.56 12.52 -11.82
C GLU A 33 3.38 11.55 -11.96
N PRO A 34 3.30 10.47 -11.15
CA PRO A 34 2.29 9.45 -11.34
C PRO A 34 0.90 10.03 -11.07
N ILE A 35 -0.09 9.60 -11.85
CA ILE A 35 -1.50 9.91 -11.64
C ILE A 35 -2.16 8.70 -11.01
N ILE A 36 -2.69 8.83 -9.80
CA ILE A 36 -3.33 7.73 -9.07
C ILE A 36 -4.83 7.99 -8.95
N GLY A 37 -5.62 6.99 -9.32
CA GLY A 37 -7.06 7.01 -9.12
C GLY A 37 -7.41 6.81 -7.65
N ILE A 38 -8.38 7.57 -7.11
CA ILE A 38 -9.02 7.25 -5.82
C ILE A 38 -10.48 6.94 -6.08
N LEU A 39 -10.92 5.76 -5.64
CA LEU A 39 -12.30 5.33 -5.80
C LEU A 39 -13.26 6.15 -4.94
N MET A 40 -14.28 6.74 -5.56
CA MET A 40 -15.36 7.42 -4.83
C MET A 40 -16.25 6.41 -4.11
N GLN A 41 -17.02 6.87 -3.13
CA GLN A 41 -18.06 6.06 -2.48
C GLN A 41 -19.32 6.88 -2.22
N THR A 42 -20.48 6.23 -2.07
CA THR A 42 -21.76 6.92 -1.86
C THR A 42 -21.81 7.63 -0.51
N CYS A 43 -22.41 8.83 -0.49
CA CYS A 43 -22.66 9.57 0.74
C CYS A 43 -23.74 8.87 1.59
N HIS A 44 -23.45 8.61 2.87
CA HIS A 44 -24.43 8.05 3.80
C HIS A 44 -25.10 9.11 4.69
N ASN A 45 -24.36 10.16 5.06
CA ASN A 45 -24.84 11.25 5.91
C ASN A 45 -25.73 12.22 5.11
N GLU A 46 -26.90 12.58 5.64
CA GLU A 46 -27.84 13.53 5.00
C GLU A 46 -27.18 14.88 4.67
N ASN A 47 -26.32 15.39 5.55
CA ASN A 47 -25.57 16.63 5.33
C ASN A 47 -24.56 16.51 4.17
N MET A 48 -24.11 15.29 3.83
CA MET A 48 -23.26 15.07 2.67
C MET A 48 -24.08 14.83 1.40
N LYS A 49 -25.23 14.16 1.52
CA LYS A 49 -26.13 13.91 0.39
C LYS A 49 -26.63 15.21 -0.26
N ILE A 50 -26.80 16.28 0.52
CA ILE A 50 -27.15 17.61 -0.02
C ILE A 50 -26.02 18.22 -0.87
N LEU A 51 -24.76 17.83 -0.65
CA LEU A 51 -23.61 18.33 -1.40
C LEU A 51 -23.34 17.49 -2.65
N GLY A 52 -23.75 16.23 -2.65
CA GLY A 52 -23.60 15.33 -3.79
C GLY A 52 -23.84 13.86 -3.44
N LYS A 53 -23.92 13.05 -4.50
CA LYS A 53 -24.18 11.60 -4.39
C LYS A 53 -22.97 10.80 -3.87
N TYR A 54 -21.77 11.28 -4.17
CA TYR A 54 -20.52 10.55 -3.93
C TYR A 54 -19.48 11.46 -3.27
N TYR A 55 -18.54 10.87 -2.53
CA TYR A 55 -17.44 11.59 -1.89
C TYR A 55 -16.13 10.81 -1.91
N ILE A 56 -15.04 11.54 -1.65
CA ILE A 56 -13.71 11.04 -1.26
C ILE A 56 -13.27 11.88 -0.05
N ALA A 57 -12.77 11.24 1.00
CA ALA A 57 -12.18 11.99 2.12
C ALA A 57 -10.87 12.64 1.68
N ALA A 58 -10.73 13.95 1.91
CA ALA A 58 -9.58 14.74 1.46
C ALA A 58 -8.24 14.22 2.00
N SER A 59 -8.24 13.53 3.14
CA SER A 59 -7.05 12.87 3.70
C SER A 59 -6.39 11.89 2.72
N TYR A 60 -7.16 11.17 1.88
CA TYR A 60 -6.58 10.26 0.88
C TYR A 60 -5.92 11.00 -0.29
N VAL A 61 -6.46 12.16 -0.65
CA VAL A 61 -5.88 13.04 -1.68
C VAL A 61 -4.54 13.57 -1.19
N LYS A 62 -4.54 14.20 0.00
CA LYS A 62 -3.34 14.73 0.64
C LYS A 62 -2.27 13.65 0.86
N TYR A 63 -2.68 12.43 1.23
CA TYR A 63 -1.80 11.29 1.39
C TYR A 63 -0.98 11.00 0.11
N LEU A 64 -1.65 10.88 -1.04
CA LEU A 64 -0.98 10.60 -2.31
C LEU A 64 -0.17 11.79 -2.82
N GLU A 65 -0.70 13.01 -2.71
CA GLU A 65 -0.01 14.24 -3.11
C GLU A 65 1.27 14.48 -2.31
N SER A 66 1.28 14.17 -1.01
CA SER A 66 2.47 14.30 -0.16
C SER A 66 3.65 13.43 -0.61
N ALA A 67 3.38 12.39 -1.39
CA ALA A 67 4.36 11.48 -1.96
C ALA A 67 4.75 11.83 -3.41
N GLY A 68 4.19 12.92 -3.96
CA GLY A 68 4.50 13.41 -5.31
C GLY A 68 3.58 12.88 -6.41
N ALA A 69 2.44 12.27 -6.07
CA ALA A 69 1.44 11.84 -7.05
C ALA A 69 0.39 12.94 -7.31
N ARG A 70 -0.17 12.96 -8.53
CA ARG A 70 -1.43 13.64 -8.82
C ARG A 70 -2.59 12.67 -8.64
N VAL A 71 -3.77 13.20 -8.32
CA VAL A 71 -4.95 12.38 -8.02
C VAL A 71 -6.06 12.60 -9.04
N VAL A 72 -6.73 11.52 -9.43
CA VAL A 72 -7.98 11.56 -10.21
C VAL A 72 -9.10 10.86 -9.43
N PRO A 73 -10.28 11.49 -9.23
CA PRO A 73 -11.42 10.82 -8.64
C PRO A 73 -12.02 9.79 -9.62
N VAL A 74 -12.14 8.54 -9.19
CA VAL A 74 -12.77 7.47 -9.98
C VAL A 74 -14.24 7.37 -9.59
N ARG A 75 -15.11 7.81 -10.51
CA ARG A 75 -16.56 7.81 -10.34
C ARG A 75 -17.14 6.40 -10.28
N LEU A 76 -18.40 6.29 -9.85
CA LEU A 76 -19.13 5.02 -9.70
C LEU A 76 -20.20 4.78 -10.77
N ASP A 77 -20.31 5.65 -11.76
CA ASP A 77 -21.40 5.70 -12.72
C ASP A 77 -20.93 5.89 -14.18
N LEU A 78 -19.68 5.51 -14.46
CA LEU A 78 -19.16 5.43 -15.83
C LEU A 78 -19.54 4.09 -16.47
N LYS A 79 -19.46 4.02 -17.80
CA LYS A 79 -19.56 2.77 -18.55
C LYS A 79 -18.26 1.97 -18.47
N ASP A 80 -18.34 0.66 -18.68
CA ASP A 80 -17.18 -0.25 -18.63
C ASP A 80 -16.03 0.21 -19.55
N GLU A 81 -16.35 0.67 -20.77
CA GLU A 81 -15.34 1.16 -21.72
C GLU A 81 -14.65 2.44 -21.26
N GLU A 82 -15.32 3.25 -20.44
CA GLU A 82 -14.75 4.46 -19.85
C GLU A 82 -13.80 4.12 -18.69
N TYR A 83 -14.11 3.08 -17.90
CA TYR A 83 -13.19 2.58 -16.89
C TYR A 83 -11.92 1.98 -17.52
N GLU A 84 -12.03 1.27 -18.63
CA GLU A 84 -10.85 0.80 -19.36
C GLU A 84 -9.96 1.93 -19.88
N LYS A 85 -10.57 2.99 -20.43
CA LYS A 85 -9.83 4.19 -20.86
C LYS A 85 -9.15 4.86 -19.68
N LEU A 86 -9.86 4.99 -18.55
CA LEU A 86 -9.30 5.57 -17.33
C LEU A 86 -8.15 4.74 -16.78
N PHE A 87 -8.29 3.42 -16.72
CA PHE A 87 -7.24 2.48 -16.30
C PHE A 87 -5.96 2.65 -17.12
N LYS A 88 -6.08 2.76 -18.44
CA LYS A 88 -4.93 2.99 -19.35
C LYS A 88 -4.31 4.39 -19.21
N SER A 89 -5.00 5.33 -18.56
CA SER A 89 -4.58 6.73 -18.42
C SER A 89 -3.95 7.04 -17.06
N ILE A 90 -4.09 6.16 -16.06
CA ILE A 90 -3.56 6.33 -14.70
C ILE A 90 -2.49 5.27 -14.39
N ASN A 91 -1.68 5.52 -13.37
CA ASN A 91 -0.54 4.68 -13.00
C ASN A 91 -0.85 3.71 -11.85
N GLY A 92 -2.04 3.81 -11.25
CA GLY A 92 -2.46 2.93 -10.16
C GLY A 92 -3.78 3.39 -9.57
N ILE A 93 -4.29 2.63 -8.60
CA ILE A 93 -5.57 2.94 -7.93
C ILE A 93 -5.51 2.68 -6.42
N LEU A 94 -6.18 3.55 -5.67
CA LEU A 94 -6.43 3.43 -4.24
C LEU A 94 -7.93 3.19 -3.99
N PHE A 95 -8.20 2.13 -3.24
CA PHE A 95 -9.50 1.77 -2.66
C PHE A 95 -9.53 2.29 -1.21
N PRO A 96 -10.19 3.43 -0.94
CA PRO A 96 -10.17 4.06 0.37
C PRO A 96 -11.00 3.29 1.41
N GLY A 97 -10.85 3.68 2.66
CA GLY A 97 -11.73 3.25 3.75
C GLY A 97 -13.14 3.83 3.58
N GLY A 98 -14.12 3.22 4.22
CA GLY A 98 -15.52 3.56 4.04
C GLY A 98 -16.45 2.63 4.81
N SER A 99 -17.74 2.70 4.52
CA SER A 99 -18.76 1.84 5.16
C SER A 99 -19.87 1.41 4.20
N VAL A 100 -19.59 1.42 2.89
CA VAL A 100 -20.48 0.86 1.87
C VAL A 100 -20.39 -0.67 1.85
N ASP A 101 -21.40 -1.32 1.29
CA ASP A 101 -21.46 -2.78 1.16
C ASP A 101 -20.36 -3.32 0.20
N LEU A 102 -19.67 -4.39 0.61
CA LEU A 102 -18.55 -5.01 -0.13
C LEU A 102 -18.99 -5.85 -1.35
N MET A 103 -20.28 -6.13 -1.50
CA MET A 103 -20.80 -6.98 -2.58
C MET A 103 -21.78 -6.22 -3.46
N ASN A 104 -22.61 -5.38 -2.85
CA ASN A 104 -23.77 -4.75 -3.46
C ASN A 104 -23.66 -3.21 -3.41
N SER A 105 -22.53 -2.67 -3.86
CA SER A 105 -22.34 -1.22 -3.99
C SER A 105 -21.65 -0.85 -5.29
N GLY A 106 -21.82 0.41 -5.72
CA GLY A 106 -21.06 0.94 -6.85
C GLY A 106 -19.55 0.91 -6.62
N TYR A 107 -19.12 1.06 -5.36
CA TYR A 107 -17.73 0.92 -4.95
C TYR A 107 -17.21 -0.49 -5.25
N ALA A 108 -17.88 -1.54 -4.76
CA ALA A 108 -17.47 -2.92 -4.98
C ALA A 108 -17.48 -3.30 -6.47
N HIS A 109 -18.49 -2.82 -7.21
CA HIS A 109 -18.57 -3.02 -8.65
C HIS A 109 -17.34 -2.45 -9.40
N VAL A 110 -16.98 -1.19 -9.14
CA VAL A 110 -15.84 -0.55 -9.81
C VAL A 110 -14.50 -1.08 -9.29
N ALA A 111 -14.38 -1.38 -8.00
CA ALA A 111 -13.19 -2.02 -7.44
C ALA A 111 -12.91 -3.36 -8.13
N LYS A 112 -13.95 -4.16 -8.40
CA LYS A 112 -13.86 -5.42 -9.16
C LYS A 112 -13.38 -5.20 -10.60
N ILE A 113 -13.85 -4.16 -11.28
CA ILE A 113 -13.40 -3.82 -12.64
C ILE A 113 -11.90 -3.52 -12.64
N PHE A 114 -11.45 -2.57 -11.80
CA PHE A 114 -10.04 -2.20 -11.72
C PHE A 114 -9.14 -3.34 -11.24
N TYR A 115 -9.61 -4.16 -10.30
CA TYR A 115 -8.89 -5.35 -9.86
C TYR A 115 -8.65 -6.33 -11.01
N LYS A 116 -9.70 -6.63 -11.80
CA LYS A 116 -9.59 -7.50 -12.98
C LYS A 116 -8.62 -6.94 -14.02
N LEU A 117 -8.74 -5.66 -14.36
CA LEU A 117 -7.84 -4.99 -15.29
C LEU A 117 -6.38 -5.05 -14.81
N ALA A 118 -6.14 -4.83 -13.52
CA ALA A 118 -4.81 -4.92 -12.93
C ALA A 118 -4.22 -6.35 -12.96
N ILE A 119 -5.04 -7.38 -12.75
CA ILE A 119 -4.60 -8.78 -12.89
C ILE A 119 -4.29 -9.13 -14.36
N GLN A 120 -5.14 -8.69 -15.29
CA GLN A 120 -4.95 -8.92 -16.72
C GLN A 120 -3.70 -8.21 -17.25
N GLY A 121 -3.51 -6.93 -16.90
CA GLY A 121 -2.32 -6.16 -17.26
C GLY A 121 -1.04 -6.84 -16.78
N PHE A 122 -1.03 -7.30 -15.53
CA PHE A 122 0.12 -8.04 -14.99
C PHE A 122 0.45 -9.31 -15.78
N GLY A 123 -0.57 -10.07 -16.21
CA GLY A 123 -0.38 -11.24 -17.09
C GLY A 123 0.27 -10.90 -18.43
N ASN A 124 0.16 -9.64 -18.88
CA ASN A 124 0.74 -9.12 -20.11
C ASN A 124 2.07 -8.38 -19.90
N GLY A 125 2.60 -8.34 -18.67
CA GLY A 125 3.83 -7.64 -18.32
C GLY A 125 3.65 -6.18 -17.86
N ASP A 126 2.41 -5.69 -17.75
CA ASP A 126 2.12 -4.34 -17.25
C ASP A 126 2.00 -4.32 -15.73
N TYR A 127 2.72 -3.40 -15.08
CA TYR A 127 2.63 -3.22 -13.63
C TYR A 127 1.59 -2.14 -13.28
N PHE A 128 0.47 -2.55 -12.68
CA PHE A 128 -0.57 -1.65 -12.18
C PHE A 128 -0.81 -1.83 -10.67
N PRO A 129 -0.16 -1.03 -9.82
CA PRO A 129 -0.31 -1.11 -8.38
C PRO A 129 -1.73 -0.75 -7.92
N THR A 130 -2.26 -1.59 -7.03
CA THR A 130 -3.56 -1.41 -6.37
C THR A 130 -3.33 -1.35 -4.87
N TRP A 131 -3.88 -0.33 -4.22
CA TRP A 131 -3.79 -0.11 -2.78
C TRP A 131 -5.15 -0.18 -2.11
N GLY A 132 -5.29 -1.01 -1.07
CA GLY A 132 -6.50 -1.05 -0.24
C GLY A 132 -6.26 -0.48 1.15
N THR A 133 -7.18 0.35 1.65
CA THR A 133 -7.18 0.85 3.03
C THR A 133 -8.49 0.54 3.72
N CYS A 134 -8.48 -0.14 4.88
CA CYS A 134 -9.70 -0.49 5.65
C CYS A 134 -10.74 -1.20 4.75
N LEU A 135 -11.85 -0.56 4.39
CA LEU A 135 -12.81 -1.09 3.42
C LEU A 135 -12.15 -1.56 2.12
N GLY A 136 -11.14 -0.85 1.60
CA GLY A 136 -10.38 -1.30 0.43
C GLY A 136 -9.52 -2.54 0.67
N PHE A 137 -9.05 -2.77 1.89
CA PHE A 137 -8.42 -4.04 2.27
C PHE A 137 -9.47 -5.15 2.26
N GLU A 138 -10.62 -4.92 2.91
CA GLU A 138 -11.72 -5.89 2.98
C GLU A 138 -12.18 -6.30 1.57
N GLU A 139 -12.36 -5.32 0.68
CA GLU A 139 -12.70 -5.52 -0.72
C GLU A 139 -11.65 -6.37 -1.45
N LEU A 140 -10.35 -6.09 -1.28
CA LEU A 140 -9.30 -6.89 -1.92
C LEU A 140 -9.27 -8.33 -1.40
N THR A 141 -9.56 -8.54 -0.11
CA THR A 141 -9.66 -9.90 0.43
C THR A 141 -10.82 -10.65 -0.19
N TYR A 142 -11.98 -10.00 -0.34
CA TYR A 142 -13.16 -10.56 -0.99
C TYR A 142 -12.92 -10.84 -2.48
N LEU A 143 -12.28 -9.93 -3.20
CA LEU A 143 -11.98 -10.10 -4.64
C LEU A 143 -11.01 -11.26 -4.91
N VAL A 144 -10.08 -11.52 -4.00
CA VAL A 144 -9.12 -12.63 -4.13
C VAL A 144 -9.75 -13.96 -3.70
N SER A 145 -10.44 -14.01 -2.55
CA SER A 145 -11.04 -15.24 -2.04
C SER A 145 -12.30 -15.65 -2.82
N GLY A 146 -13.11 -14.67 -3.24
CA GLY A 146 -14.50 -14.85 -3.68
C GLY A 146 -15.48 -15.09 -2.53
N GLU A 147 -15.07 -14.88 -1.27
CA GLU A 147 -15.79 -15.25 -0.05
C GLU A 147 -15.74 -14.13 0.99
N SER A 148 -16.84 -13.94 1.74
CA SER A 148 -16.86 -13.02 2.89
C SER A 148 -16.28 -13.72 4.11
N LEU A 149 -15.02 -13.40 4.43
CA LEU A 149 -14.21 -14.08 5.45
C LEU A 149 -13.93 -13.20 6.68
N LEU A 150 -14.60 -12.05 6.78
CA LEU A 150 -14.38 -11.10 7.86
C LEU A 150 -14.99 -11.59 9.17
N THR A 151 -14.35 -11.23 10.27
CA THR A 151 -14.79 -11.50 11.64
C THR A 151 -14.97 -10.19 12.38
N LEU A 152 -15.98 -10.09 13.23
CA LEU A 152 -16.20 -8.92 14.08
C LEU A 152 -15.05 -8.79 15.09
N THR A 153 -14.51 -7.60 15.24
CA THR A 153 -13.43 -7.27 16.20
C THR A 153 -13.69 -5.94 16.89
N ASP A 154 -13.22 -5.81 18.13
CA ASP A 154 -13.33 -4.54 18.88
C ASP A 154 -12.18 -3.59 18.54
N THR A 155 -12.25 -2.99 17.35
CA THR A 155 -11.14 -2.23 16.75
C THR A 155 -11.53 -0.84 16.26
N VAL A 156 -12.65 -0.30 16.76
CA VAL A 156 -13.12 1.04 16.39
C VAL A 156 -12.53 2.10 17.32
N GLY A 157 -11.80 3.07 16.76
CA GLY A 157 -11.34 4.26 17.49
C GLY A 157 -10.11 4.03 18.35
N ILE A 158 -9.33 2.98 18.07
CA ILE A 158 -8.15 2.62 18.85
C ILE A 158 -6.87 2.78 18.02
N LYS A 159 -5.77 3.09 18.72
CA LYS A 159 -4.43 3.15 18.13
C LYS A 159 -3.64 1.93 18.55
N MET A 160 -2.92 1.32 17.62
CA MET A 160 -2.16 0.08 17.86
C MET A 160 -0.75 0.19 17.27
N PRO A 161 0.25 -0.45 17.89
CA PRO A 161 1.50 -0.80 17.20
C PRO A 161 1.21 -1.84 16.11
N LEU A 162 2.21 -2.23 15.35
CA LEU A 162 2.14 -3.31 14.37
C LEU A 162 2.96 -4.51 14.84
N ASN A 163 2.32 -5.66 14.98
CA ASN A 163 3.04 -6.91 15.28
C ASN A 163 3.61 -7.43 13.96
N PHE A 164 4.86 -7.08 13.69
CA PHE A 164 5.55 -7.52 12.48
C PHE A 164 5.75 -9.05 12.48
N THR A 165 5.47 -9.68 11.33
CA THR A 165 5.81 -11.08 11.10
C THR A 165 7.31 -11.23 10.81
N ARG A 166 7.79 -12.41 10.40
CA ARG A 166 9.20 -12.58 10.00
C ARG A 166 9.55 -11.90 8.66
N GLY A 167 8.57 -11.36 7.93
CA GLY A 167 8.72 -10.83 6.57
C GLY A 167 9.08 -9.34 6.32
N PRO A 168 9.17 -8.40 7.29
CA PRO A 168 9.27 -6.96 6.98
C PRO A 168 10.50 -6.61 6.16
N LEU A 169 11.66 -7.17 6.54
CA LEU A 169 12.95 -6.92 5.88
C LEU A 169 13.02 -7.49 4.44
N GLN A 170 12.11 -8.40 4.09
CA GLN A 170 11.99 -8.97 2.76
C GLN A 170 10.78 -8.43 2.00
N SER A 171 9.92 -7.65 2.65
CA SER A 171 8.73 -7.08 2.06
C SER A 171 9.07 -5.93 1.13
N ARG A 172 8.28 -5.75 0.08
CA ARG A 172 8.41 -4.59 -0.80
C ARG A 172 7.86 -3.33 -0.14
N MET A 173 6.90 -3.46 0.78
CA MET A 173 6.22 -2.33 1.41
C MET A 173 7.12 -1.59 2.39
N PHE A 174 7.84 -2.34 3.22
CA PHE A 174 8.71 -1.81 4.27
C PHE A 174 10.18 -1.73 3.86
N GLN A 175 10.53 -2.13 2.63
CA GLN A 175 11.91 -2.22 2.14
C GLN A 175 12.73 -0.94 2.37
N ASN A 176 12.10 0.23 2.17
CA ASN A 176 12.76 1.52 2.24
C ASN A 176 12.45 2.30 3.53
N PHE A 177 11.89 1.64 4.54
CA PHE A 177 11.61 2.28 5.81
C PHE A 177 12.88 2.38 6.66
N PRO A 178 13.12 3.54 7.31
CA PRO A 178 14.15 3.65 8.33
C PRO A 178 13.93 2.64 9.47
N ALA A 179 15.01 2.05 9.98
CA ALA A 179 14.94 1.00 11.00
C ALA A 179 14.34 1.50 12.33
N ASP A 180 14.62 2.75 12.70
CA ASP A 180 14.04 3.45 13.84
C ASP A 180 12.52 3.63 13.69
N LEU A 181 12.05 3.94 12.48
CA LEU A 181 10.61 4.01 12.19
C LEU A 181 9.95 2.64 12.27
N LEU A 182 10.58 1.57 11.76
CA LEU A 182 10.06 0.21 11.91
C LEU A 182 9.99 -0.22 13.38
N LEU A 183 11.00 0.14 14.18
CA LEU A 183 10.97 -0.10 15.63
C LEU A 183 9.84 0.68 16.30
N SER A 184 9.67 1.94 15.95
CA SER A 184 8.58 2.78 16.48
C SER A 184 7.21 2.19 16.14
N LEU A 185 7.02 1.75 14.88
CA LEU A 185 5.80 1.06 14.46
C LEU A 185 5.57 -0.25 15.24
N ALA A 186 6.63 -0.94 15.68
CA ALA A 186 6.51 -2.19 16.41
C ALA A 186 6.11 -2.02 17.88
N ILE A 187 6.37 -0.86 18.48
CA ILE A 187 6.22 -0.65 19.94
C ILE A 187 5.23 0.47 20.29
N GLU A 188 5.11 1.49 19.45
CA GLU A 188 4.28 2.67 19.73
C GLU A 188 2.91 2.55 19.05
N PRO A 189 1.82 3.03 19.70
CA PRO A 189 0.48 3.02 19.13
C PRO A 189 0.31 4.07 18.02
N LEU A 190 0.91 3.83 16.86
CA LEU A 190 0.99 4.78 15.73
C LEU A 190 -0.06 4.53 14.65
N THR A 191 -0.70 3.36 14.62
CA THR A 191 -1.67 3.02 13.56
C THR A 191 -3.11 3.15 14.03
N ALA A 192 -3.91 3.91 13.28
CA ALA A 192 -5.31 4.16 13.61
C ALA A 192 -6.21 3.05 13.07
N ASN A 193 -7.03 2.47 13.95
CA ASN A 193 -8.02 1.45 13.64
C ASN A 193 -9.42 2.03 13.83
N PHE A 194 -10.23 1.93 12.77
CA PHE A 194 -11.61 2.44 12.69
C PHE A 194 -12.49 1.46 11.88
N HIS A 195 -12.31 0.16 12.13
CA HIS A 195 -13.04 -0.91 11.46
C HIS A 195 -13.76 -1.77 12.49
N LYS A 196 -14.92 -2.32 12.11
CA LYS A 196 -15.66 -3.30 12.92
C LYS A 196 -15.32 -4.73 12.53
N TRP A 197 -14.82 -4.90 11.31
CA TRP A 197 -14.62 -6.18 10.66
C TRP A 197 -13.15 -6.31 10.29
N SER A 198 -12.58 -7.47 10.60
CA SER A 198 -11.19 -7.78 10.34
C SER A 198 -11.06 -9.13 9.68
N LEU A 199 -10.03 -9.32 8.84
CA LEU A 199 -9.66 -10.65 8.39
C LEU A 199 -8.80 -11.34 9.46
N SER A 200 -9.38 -12.34 10.14
CA SER A 200 -8.63 -13.11 11.13
C SER A 200 -7.51 -13.93 10.47
N VAL A 201 -6.40 -14.12 11.18
CA VAL A 201 -5.28 -14.96 10.72
C VAL A 201 -5.77 -16.40 10.46
N LYS A 202 -6.71 -16.88 11.28
CA LYS A 202 -7.37 -18.17 11.09
C LYS A 202 -8.10 -18.26 9.74
N ASN A 203 -8.98 -17.32 9.42
CA ASN A 203 -9.75 -17.38 8.17
C ASN A 203 -8.84 -17.21 6.95
N PHE A 204 -7.80 -16.36 7.04
CA PHE A 204 -6.79 -16.25 6.00
C PHE A 204 -6.07 -17.58 5.75
N THR A 205 -5.56 -18.22 6.80
CA THR A 205 -4.79 -19.46 6.69
C THR A 205 -5.62 -20.66 6.22
N MET A 206 -6.93 -20.63 6.45
CA MET A 206 -7.86 -21.65 5.94
C MET A 206 -8.25 -21.43 4.47
N ASN A 207 -8.01 -20.25 3.89
CA ASN A 207 -8.35 -19.96 2.51
C ASN A 207 -7.13 -20.08 1.59
N GLU A 208 -7.11 -21.08 0.71
CA GLU A 208 -5.96 -21.34 -0.17
C GLU A 208 -5.67 -20.20 -1.15
N LYS A 209 -6.70 -19.49 -1.63
CA LYS A 209 -6.51 -18.39 -2.57
C LYS A 209 -5.80 -17.21 -1.91
N LEU A 210 -6.22 -16.85 -0.69
CA LEU A 210 -5.58 -15.77 0.07
C LEU A 210 -4.14 -16.11 0.43
N LYS A 211 -3.87 -17.33 0.92
CA LYS A 211 -2.50 -17.80 1.21
C LYS A 211 -1.59 -17.79 -0.02
N ALA A 212 -2.11 -18.22 -1.16
CA ALA A 212 -1.33 -18.25 -2.40
C ALA A 212 -1.08 -16.84 -2.96
N PHE A 213 -1.96 -15.90 -2.65
CA PHE A 213 -1.90 -14.55 -3.22
C PHE A 213 -1.13 -13.57 -2.34
N PHE A 214 -1.29 -13.59 -1.02
CA PHE A 214 -0.78 -12.57 -0.10
C PHE A 214 0.30 -13.10 0.86
N ASN A 215 1.27 -12.24 1.15
CA ASN A 215 2.21 -12.36 2.25
C ASN A 215 1.76 -11.44 3.40
N ILE A 216 1.57 -12.00 4.60
CA ILE A 216 1.24 -11.23 5.79
C ILE A 216 2.49 -10.53 6.31
N LEU A 217 2.45 -9.21 6.41
CA LEU A 217 3.57 -8.42 6.92
C LEU A 217 3.39 -8.07 8.40
N THR A 218 2.16 -7.77 8.82
CA THR A 218 1.84 -7.45 10.22
C THR A 218 0.48 -8.01 10.62
N THR A 219 0.36 -8.35 11.91
CA THR A 219 -0.90 -8.69 12.56
C THR A 219 -1.17 -7.74 13.73
N ASN A 220 -2.38 -7.81 14.26
CA ASN A 220 -2.80 -7.18 15.51
C ASN A 220 -3.80 -8.09 16.23
N THR A 221 -4.14 -7.77 17.47
CA THR A 221 -5.16 -8.48 18.23
C THR A 221 -6.08 -7.49 18.93
N ASP A 222 -7.38 -7.81 18.98
CA ASP A 222 -8.36 -7.07 19.79
C ASP A 222 -8.45 -7.61 21.23
N GLY A 223 -7.51 -8.47 21.64
CA GLY A 223 -7.50 -9.20 22.90
C GLY A 223 -8.14 -10.60 22.81
N SER A 224 -8.87 -10.90 21.73
CA SER A 224 -9.52 -12.19 21.51
C SER A 224 -9.14 -12.83 20.16
N ILE A 225 -9.17 -12.05 19.09
CA ILE A 225 -8.94 -12.48 17.72
C ILE A 225 -7.65 -11.82 17.23
N GLU A 226 -6.73 -12.64 16.73
CA GLU A 226 -5.61 -12.15 15.94
C GLU A 226 -6.06 -11.93 14.49
N PHE A 227 -5.80 -10.74 13.96
CA PHE A 227 -6.18 -10.32 12.63
C PHE A 227 -5.02 -9.71 11.84
N ILE A 228 -5.14 -9.75 10.52
CA ILE A 228 -4.15 -9.20 9.60
C ILE A 228 -4.31 -7.69 9.55
N SER A 229 -3.23 -6.95 9.83
CA SER A 229 -3.22 -5.49 9.76
C SER A 229 -2.51 -4.95 8.52
N THR A 230 -1.58 -5.72 7.95
CA THR A 230 -0.85 -5.38 6.71
C THR A 230 -0.49 -6.62 5.91
N MET A 231 -0.69 -6.58 4.59
CA MET A 231 -0.26 -7.63 3.67
C MET A 231 0.11 -7.06 2.29
N GLU A 232 0.92 -7.78 1.53
CA GLU A 232 1.23 -7.47 0.12
C GLU A 232 1.12 -8.74 -0.71
N ALA A 233 0.89 -8.68 -2.03
CA ALA A 233 0.84 -9.91 -2.80
C ALA A 233 2.21 -10.60 -2.93
N ILE A 234 2.28 -11.91 -3.09
CA ILE A 234 3.56 -12.66 -3.15
C ILE A 234 4.29 -12.41 -4.48
N LEU A 235 3.60 -12.66 -5.60
CA LEU A 235 4.05 -12.25 -6.93
C LEU A 235 3.91 -10.73 -7.04
N GLN A 236 4.70 -10.06 -7.89
CA GLN A 236 4.82 -8.59 -8.01
C GLN A 236 3.48 -7.85 -8.22
N LEU A 237 2.66 -7.81 -7.19
CA LEU A 237 1.32 -7.29 -7.18
C LEU A 237 1.12 -6.62 -5.82
N LYS A 238 0.54 -5.43 -5.86
CA LYS A 238 -0.45 -4.89 -4.92
C LYS A 238 -0.07 -4.86 -3.43
N TYR A 239 -0.16 -3.67 -2.87
CA TYR A 239 0.04 -3.39 -1.46
C TYR A 239 -1.32 -3.27 -0.77
N VAL A 240 -1.49 -3.81 0.43
CA VAL A 240 -2.77 -3.73 1.15
C VAL A 240 -2.55 -3.41 2.62
N LEU A 241 -3.16 -2.33 3.12
CA LEU A 241 -3.19 -1.97 4.54
C LEU A 241 -4.61 -2.10 5.08
N GLN A 242 -4.83 -2.89 6.13
CA GLN A 242 -6.12 -2.88 6.85
C GLN A 242 -6.25 -1.60 7.68
N THR A 243 -5.13 -1.08 8.19
CA THR A 243 -5.07 0.15 8.97
C THR A 243 -4.99 1.40 8.09
N THR A 244 -5.42 2.54 8.62
CA THR A 244 -5.23 3.83 7.95
C THR A 244 -3.90 4.44 8.36
N ALA A 245 -2.97 4.62 7.41
CA ALA A 245 -1.93 5.64 7.50
C ALA A 245 -2.55 7.02 7.19
N LYS A 246 -3.50 7.47 8.03
CA LYS A 246 -4.10 8.79 7.90
C LYS A 246 -3.08 9.85 8.34
N SER A 247 -2.93 10.91 7.55
CA SER A 247 -2.42 12.17 8.08
C SER A 247 -3.39 12.62 9.18
N VAL A 248 -2.89 12.83 10.40
CA VAL A 248 -3.71 13.23 11.56
C VAL A 248 -4.21 14.68 11.47
N THR A 249 -4.05 15.32 10.32
CA THR A 249 -4.47 16.70 10.07
C THR A 249 -5.98 16.94 10.19
N ASP A 250 -6.82 15.91 10.21
CA ASP A 250 -8.29 16.04 10.33
C ASP A 250 -8.85 15.70 11.73
N ILE A 251 -7.99 15.52 12.75
CA ILE A 251 -8.41 15.47 14.17
C ILE A 251 -7.98 16.81 14.79
N GLN A 252 -8.93 17.63 15.21
CA GLN A 252 -8.69 18.94 15.80
C GLN A 252 -7.62 18.91 16.91
N GLU A 253 -6.71 19.88 16.80
CA GLU A 253 -5.81 20.44 17.83
C GLU A 253 -4.83 19.49 18.53
N ASN A 254 -3.65 19.30 17.92
CA ASN A 254 -2.39 19.42 18.65
C ASN A 254 -1.19 19.67 17.72
N THR A 255 -0.63 20.88 17.77
CA THR A 255 0.43 21.40 16.88
C THR A 255 1.79 20.70 17.01
N PHE A 256 1.95 19.78 17.96
CA PHE A 256 3.17 18.99 18.15
C PHE A 256 3.15 17.64 17.43
N LEU A 257 1.96 17.07 17.17
CA LEU A 257 1.79 15.75 16.54
C LEU A 257 1.67 15.81 15.01
N SER A 258 1.36 16.97 14.43
CA SER A 258 1.31 17.15 12.97
C SER A 258 2.68 16.91 12.32
N LYS A 259 3.76 17.38 12.95
CA LYS A 259 5.14 17.19 12.45
C LYS A 259 5.56 15.71 12.35
N TYR A 260 5.24 14.91 13.36
CA TYR A 260 5.64 13.49 13.40
C TYR A 260 4.82 12.62 12.43
N ILE A 261 3.56 12.97 12.18
CA ILE A 261 2.67 12.17 11.35
C ILE A 261 2.77 12.55 9.87
N ASP A 262 3.02 13.83 9.57
CA ASP A 262 3.46 14.24 8.24
C ASP A 262 4.78 13.52 7.86
N GLU A 263 5.70 13.29 8.80
CA GLU A 263 6.88 12.46 8.56
C GLU A 263 6.56 10.99 8.31
N VAL A 264 5.62 10.36 9.04
CA VAL A 264 5.24 8.97 8.78
C VAL A 264 4.52 8.82 7.44
N THR A 265 3.55 9.69 7.11
CA THR A 265 2.86 9.65 5.81
C THR A 265 3.81 9.89 4.63
N VAL A 266 4.69 10.90 4.73
CA VAL A 266 5.70 11.17 3.70
C VAL A 266 6.73 10.05 3.64
N ARG A 267 7.20 9.49 4.76
CA ARG A 267 8.21 8.41 4.76
C ARG A 267 7.65 7.02 4.47
N VAL A 268 6.34 6.79 4.59
CA VAL A 268 5.68 5.54 4.21
C VAL A 268 5.53 5.44 2.70
N PHE A 269 5.06 6.51 2.05
CA PHE A 269 4.66 6.44 0.63
C PHE A 269 5.69 7.05 -0.33
N ARG A 270 6.47 8.07 0.07
CA ARG A 270 7.53 8.63 -0.77
C ARG A 270 8.57 7.59 -1.17
N PRO A 271 9.04 6.67 -0.31
CA PRO A 271 9.96 5.63 -0.75
C PRO A 271 9.30 4.53 -1.59
N GLN A 272 7.98 4.37 -1.50
CA GLN A 272 7.23 3.46 -2.38
C GLN A 272 7.16 4.02 -3.80
N ILE A 273 6.88 5.33 -3.95
CA ILE A 273 6.88 6.03 -5.25
C ILE A 273 8.30 6.25 -5.80
N ALA A 274 9.24 6.71 -4.96
CA ALA A 274 10.63 7.03 -5.35
C ALA A 274 11.51 5.79 -5.58
N GLY A 275 11.12 4.62 -5.05
CA GLY A 275 11.84 3.36 -5.22
C GLY A 275 11.70 2.71 -6.62
N GLY A 276 11.26 3.47 -7.62
CA GLY A 276 11.20 2.99 -9.01
C GLY A 276 10.06 2.02 -9.33
N LYS A 277 9.12 1.76 -8.41
CA LYS A 277 8.06 0.74 -8.59
C LYS A 277 6.68 1.31 -8.96
N TRP A 278 6.48 2.62 -8.89
CA TRP A 278 5.38 3.32 -9.56
C TRP A 278 5.86 4.00 -10.86
N SER A 279 7.13 3.77 -11.17
CA SER A 279 7.89 4.34 -12.26
C SER A 279 8.07 3.21 -13.26
N ILE A 280 7.47 3.33 -14.44
CA ILE A 280 7.97 2.58 -15.61
C ILE A 280 9.44 2.92 -15.83
#